data_AF-A0A8C9FW92-F1
#
_entry.id   AF-A0A8C9FW92-F1
#
_cell.length_a   1.000
_cell.length_b   1.000
_cell.length_c   1.000
_cell.angle_alpha   90.00
_cell.angle_beta   90.00
_cell.angle_gamma   90.00
#
_symmetry.space_group_name_H-M   'P 1'
#
loop_
_entity.id
_entity.type
_entity.pdbx_description
1 polymer ?
#
loop_
_entity_poly.entity_id
_entity_poly.type
_entity_poly.pdbx_seq_one_letter_code
_entity_poly.pdbx_strand_id
1 'polypeptide(L)'
;GPASHEPTLAGPDSLYQYTANEYQAIQHALRQKLGPEYISSRQAGGGQKVCYIEGHKVISLANEMFGFNGWAHSVTQQNVDFVDLNNGRFYVGVCAFVKVQLKMWAMESAKA
;
A
#
# COMPACT_ATOMS: atom_id res chain seq x y z
N GLY A 1 8.36 6.49 48.91
CA GLY A 1 6.92 6.46 48.64
C GLY A 1 6.74 6.18 47.17
N PRO A 2 6.02 5.14 46.76
CA PRO A 2 5.93 4.82 45.34
C PRO A 2 4.63 5.40 44.78
N ALA A 3 4.74 6.44 43.96
CA ALA A 3 3.74 6.67 42.93
C ALA A 3 4.14 5.76 41.77
N SER A 4 3.57 4.55 41.77
CA SER A 4 3.48 3.70 40.60
C SER A 4 2.85 4.52 39.47
N HIS A 5 3.60 4.75 38.39
CA HIS A 5 3.03 5.25 37.15
C HIS A 5 2.01 4.22 36.65
N GLU A 6 0.73 4.45 36.95
CA GLU A 6 -0.35 3.79 36.25
C GLU A 6 -0.24 4.13 34.76
N PRO A 7 -0.28 3.15 33.85
CA PRO A 7 -0.46 3.46 32.45
C PRO A 7 -1.88 4.00 32.32
N THR A 8 -2.01 5.30 32.10
CA THR A 8 -3.28 5.94 31.77
C THR A 8 -3.92 5.15 30.65
N LEU A 9 -5.07 4.52 30.93
CA LEU A 9 -5.82 3.71 29.99
C LEU A 9 -6.16 4.60 28.79
N ALA A 10 -5.39 4.43 27.72
CA ALA A 10 -5.56 5.18 26.50
C ALA A 10 -6.95 4.84 25.94
N GLY A 11 -7.74 5.87 25.63
CA GLY A 11 -9.14 5.70 25.21
C GLY A 11 -9.28 4.81 23.96
N PRO A 12 -10.51 4.44 23.56
CA PRO A 12 -10.76 3.51 22.45
C PRO A 12 -10.16 3.95 21.10
N ASP A 13 -9.88 5.24 20.91
CA ASP A 13 -9.21 5.78 19.71
C ASP A 13 -7.68 5.52 19.69
N SER A 14 -7.07 5.08 20.80
CA SER A 14 -5.61 4.89 20.91
C SER A 14 -5.07 3.64 20.23
N LEU A 15 -5.93 2.66 19.94
CA LEU A 15 -5.52 1.36 19.40
C LEU A 15 -5.01 1.44 17.95
N TYR A 16 -5.30 2.55 17.25
CA TYR A 16 -5.06 2.71 15.82
C TYR A 16 -4.11 3.88 15.47
N GLN A 17 -3.61 4.60 16.48
CA GLN A 17 -2.60 5.63 16.28
C GLN A 17 -1.20 5.01 16.24
N TYR A 18 -0.33 5.53 15.38
CA TYR A 18 1.08 5.17 15.40
C TYR A 18 1.73 5.75 16.65
N THR A 19 2.50 4.93 17.38
CA THR A 19 3.37 5.45 18.45
C THR A 19 4.46 6.34 17.85
N ALA A 20 5.07 7.22 18.65
CA ALA A 20 6.17 8.07 18.18
C ALA A 20 7.34 7.22 17.60
N ASN A 21 7.61 6.07 18.21
CA ASN A 21 8.65 5.15 17.73
C ASN A 21 8.26 4.48 16.39
N GLU A 22 7.03 3.98 16.26
CA GLU A 22 6.54 3.43 14.99
C GLU A 22 6.58 4.48 13.88
N TYR A 23 6.11 5.70 14.17
CA TYR A 23 6.12 6.81 13.23
C TYR A 23 7.53 7.11 12.73
N GLN A 24 8.51 7.25 13.64
CA GLN A 24 9.90 7.52 13.28
C GLN A 24 10.52 6.36 12.47
N ALA A 25 10.29 5.12 12.88
CA ALA A 25 10.81 3.94 12.20
C ALA A 25 10.27 3.83 10.76
N ILE A 26 8.94 3.95 10.59
CA ILE A 26 8.28 3.92 9.29
C ILE A 26 8.75 5.09 8.42
N GLN A 27 8.82 6.30 8.97
CA GLN A 27 9.27 7.49 8.25
C GLN A 27 10.72 7.37 7.77
N HIS A 28 11.59 6.76 8.58
CA HIS A 28 12.97 6.49 8.20
C HIS A 28 13.06 5.42 7.11
N ALA A 29 12.31 4.31 7.27
CA ALA A 29 12.33 3.20 6.32
C ALA A 29 11.76 3.58 4.94
N LEU A 30 10.68 4.38 4.88
CA LEU A 30 10.09 4.83 3.62
C LEU A 30 11.01 5.72 2.78
N ARG A 31 12.08 6.29 3.37
CA ARG A 31 13.08 7.08 2.64
C ARG A 31 14.13 6.22 1.93
N GLN A 32 14.22 4.94 2.27
CA GLN A 32 15.19 4.04 1.68
C GLN A 32 14.80 3.70 0.24
N LYS A 33 15.79 3.64 -0.64
CA LYS A 33 15.59 3.11 -2.00
C LYS A 33 15.60 1.60 -1.95
N LEU A 34 14.78 0.98 -2.78
CA LEU A 34 14.80 -0.47 -2.95
C LEU A 34 16.08 -0.91 -3.66
N GLY A 35 16.63 -2.03 -3.22
CA GLY A 35 17.75 -2.68 -3.87
C GLY A 35 17.35 -3.32 -5.22
N PRO A 36 18.34 -3.69 -6.06
CA PRO A 36 18.11 -4.29 -7.36
C PRO A 36 17.30 -5.59 -7.33
N GLU A 37 17.30 -6.33 -6.21
CA GLU A 37 16.52 -7.55 -5.98
C GLU A 37 15.00 -7.34 -6.07
N TYR A 38 14.53 -6.11 -5.86
CA TYR A 38 13.11 -5.75 -6.00
C TYR A 38 12.73 -5.36 -7.42
N ILE A 39 13.71 -5.08 -8.28
CA ILE A 39 13.50 -4.48 -9.60
C ILE A 39 13.51 -5.55 -10.69
N SER A 40 12.35 -5.79 -11.27
CA SER A 40 12.19 -6.60 -12.49
C SER A 40 12.17 -5.70 -13.73
N SER A 41 12.32 -6.30 -14.91
CA SER A 41 12.33 -5.54 -16.16
C SER A 41 11.74 -6.33 -17.32
N ARG A 42 11.07 -5.63 -18.23
CA ARG A 42 10.53 -6.22 -19.47
C ARG A 42 10.88 -5.35 -20.68
N GLN A 43 10.85 -5.94 -21.87
CA GLN A 43 10.88 -5.21 -23.12
C GLN A 43 9.53 -4.53 -23.36
N ALA A 44 9.55 -3.30 -23.87
CA ALA A 44 8.41 -2.52 -24.30
C ALA A 44 8.49 -2.22 -25.81
N GLY A 45 7.46 -1.58 -26.35
CA GLY A 45 7.45 -1.13 -27.75
C GLY A 45 8.68 -0.28 -28.09
N GLY A 46 9.18 -0.40 -29.32
CA GLY A 46 10.36 0.36 -29.76
C GLY A 46 11.70 -0.11 -29.16
N GLY A 47 11.76 -1.32 -28.57
CA GLY A 47 13.00 -1.90 -28.05
C GLY A 47 13.45 -1.35 -26.70
N GLN A 48 12.62 -0.50 -26.06
CA GLN A 48 12.93 0.06 -24.74
C GLN A 48 12.78 -0.98 -23.64
N LYS A 49 13.57 -0.83 -22.57
CA LYS A 49 13.48 -1.64 -21.36
C LYS A 49 12.78 -0.83 -20.27
N VAL A 50 11.72 -1.39 -19.68
CA VAL A 50 10.96 -0.76 -18.60
C VAL A 50 11.16 -1.55 -17.32
N CYS A 51 11.54 -0.84 -16.25
CA CYS A 51 11.70 -1.40 -14.92
C CYS A 51 10.39 -1.31 -14.13
N TYR A 52 10.09 -2.33 -13.33
CA TYR A 52 8.91 -2.37 -12.47
C TYR A 52 9.18 -3.26 -11.24
N ILE A 53 8.32 -3.15 -10.23
CA ILE A 53 8.31 -4.04 -9.06
C ILE A 53 7.14 -5.00 -9.22
N GLU A 54 7.39 -6.28 -8.97
CA GLU A 54 6.34 -7.31 -9.03
C GLU A 54 5.32 -7.12 -7.91
N GLY A 55 4.04 -7.37 -8.20
CA GLY A 55 2.95 -7.10 -7.26
C GLY A 55 3.13 -7.80 -5.90
N HIS A 56 3.57 -9.06 -5.89
CA HIS A 56 3.81 -9.79 -4.65
C HIS A 56 4.89 -9.14 -3.77
N LYS A 57 5.94 -8.55 -4.38
CA LYS A 57 6.99 -7.84 -3.64
C LYS A 57 6.45 -6.56 -3.00
N VAL A 58 5.61 -5.82 -3.71
CA VAL A 58 4.95 -4.62 -3.15
C VAL A 58 4.03 -4.98 -1.97
N ILE A 59 3.29 -6.08 -2.09
CA ILE A 59 2.43 -6.59 -1.00
C ILE A 59 3.26 -6.99 0.23
N SER A 60 4.35 -7.74 0.02
CA SER A 60 5.28 -8.11 1.11
C SER A 60 5.89 -6.88 1.78
N LEU A 61 6.38 -5.92 0.99
CA LEU A 61 6.91 -4.65 1.51
C LEU A 61 5.87 -3.91 2.35
N ALA A 62 4.62 -3.81 1.90
CA ALA A 62 3.57 -3.17 2.68
C ALA A 62 3.27 -3.91 4.00
N ASN A 63 3.26 -5.24 3.99
CA ASN A 63 3.09 -6.06 5.19
C ASN A 63 4.27 -5.92 6.18
N GLU A 64 5.49 -5.82 5.69
CA GLU A 64 6.68 -5.60 6.53
C GLU A 64 6.71 -4.18 7.12
N MET A 65 6.29 -3.19 6.34
CA MET A 65 6.33 -1.78 6.74
C MET A 65 5.19 -1.38 7.67
N PHE A 66 3.99 -1.87 7.41
CA PHE A 66 2.78 -1.44 8.15
C PHE A 66 2.18 -2.56 9.01
N GLY A 67 2.62 -3.81 8.86
CA GLY A 67 1.95 -4.97 9.44
C GLY A 67 0.75 -5.41 8.61
N PHE A 68 0.40 -6.70 8.66
CA PHE A 68 -0.69 -7.28 7.86
C PHE A 68 -2.07 -6.62 8.09
N ASN A 69 -2.27 -6.00 9.26
CA ASN A 69 -3.48 -5.29 9.66
C ASN A 69 -3.30 -3.76 9.70
N GLY A 70 -2.12 -3.23 9.37
CA GLY A 70 -1.84 -1.80 9.43
C GLY A 70 -2.10 -1.05 8.13
N TRP A 71 -2.42 -1.77 7.06
CA TRP A 71 -2.83 -1.21 5.78
C TRP A 71 -3.97 -2.04 5.18
N ALA A 72 -4.76 -1.40 4.32
CA ALA A 72 -5.79 -2.03 3.53
C ALA A 72 -5.85 -1.36 2.16
N HIS A 73 -6.49 -2.03 1.20
CA HIS A 73 -6.80 -1.43 -0.10
C HIS A 73 -8.20 -1.82 -0.54
N SER A 74 -8.80 -0.99 -1.40
CA SER A 74 -10.07 -1.28 -2.04
C SER A 74 -10.05 -0.82 -3.51
N VAL A 75 -10.73 -1.59 -4.37
CA VAL A 75 -11.00 -1.18 -5.74
C VAL A 75 -12.27 -0.33 -5.70
N THR A 76 -12.10 0.98 -5.85
CA THR A 76 -13.20 1.95 -5.76
C THR A 76 -14.01 2.05 -7.06
N GLN A 77 -13.35 1.82 -8.19
CA GLN A 77 -13.98 1.74 -9.50
C GLN A 77 -13.11 0.88 -10.42
N GLN A 78 -13.74 0.13 -11.32
CA GLN A 78 -13.09 -0.58 -12.41
C GLN A 78 -13.95 -0.39 -13.65
N ASN A 79 -13.34 0.02 -14.75
CA ASN A 79 -14.03 0.28 -16.01
C ASN A 79 -13.31 -0.38 -17.18
N VAL A 80 -14.09 -0.89 -18.13
CA VAL A 80 -13.58 -1.41 -19.40
C VAL A 80 -13.64 -0.26 -20.38
N ASP A 81 -12.47 0.19 -20.83
CA ASP A 81 -12.35 1.35 -21.72
C ASP A 81 -12.66 0.96 -23.17
N PHE A 82 -12.20 -0.21 -23.61
CA PHE A 82 -12.52 -0.76 -24.92
C PHE A 82 -12.34 -2.28 -24.97
N VAL A 83 -13.04 -2.92 -25.91
CA VAL A 83 -12.91 -4.34 -26.27
C VAL A 83 -12.98 -4.45 -27.80
N ASP A 84 -11.84 -4.62 -28.43
CA ASP A 84 -11.74 -4.70 -29.89
C ASP A 84 -11.37 -6.12 -30.36
N LEU A 85 -11.98 -6.57 -31.45
CA LEU A 85 -11.63 -7.82 -32.14
C LEU A 85 -10.97 -7.48 -33.48
N ASN A 86 -9.69 -7.82 -33.63
CA ASN A 86 -8.96 -7.61 -34.88
C ASN A 86 -8.17 -8.87 -35.26
N ASN A 87 -8.41 -9.39 -36.47
CA ASN A 87 -7.78 -10.61 -37.01
C ASN A 87 -7.86 -11.81 -36.05
N GLY A 88 -9.03 -12.01 -35.42
CA GLY A 88 -9.26 -13.10 -34.48
C GLY A 88 -8.59 -12.93 -33.11
N ARG A 89 -8.00 -11.76 -32.81
CA ARG A 89 -7.40 -11.44 -31.50
C ARG A 89 -8.18 -10.33 -30.81
N PHE A 90 -8.36 -10.48 -29.50
CA PHE A 90 -8.96 -9.45 -28.66
C PHE A 90 -7.91 -8.48 -28.12
N TYR A 91 -8.26 -7.20 -28.10
CA TYR A 91 -7.51 -6.12 -27.49
C TYR A 91 -8.41 -5.44 -26.48
N VAL A 92 -7.98 -5.40 -25.21
CA VAL A 92 -8.84 -4.96 -24.11
C VAL A 92 -8.09 -3.93 -23.27
N GLY A 93 -8.71 -2.78 -23.06
CA GLY A 93 -8.27 -1.75 -22.12
C GLY A 93 -9.15 -1.76 -20.89
N VAL A 94 -8.54 -1.85 -19.70
CA VAL A 94 -9.26 -1.76 -18.41
C VAL A 94 -8.52 -0.77 -17.53
N CYS A 95 -9.25 0.15 -16.91
CA CYS A 95 -8.74 1.02 -15.87
C CYS A 95 -9.35 0.65 -14.51
N ALA A 96 -8.59 0.87 -13.44
CA ALA A 96 -9.05 0.65 -12.08
C ALA A 96 -8.52 1.77 -11.16
N PHE A 97 -9.39 2.20 -10.25
CA PHE A 97 -9.07 3.16 -9.20
C PHE A 97 -8.93 2.41 -7.88
N VAL A 98 -7.72 2.34 -7.36
CA VAL A 98 -7.41 1.63 -6.11
C VAL A 98 -7.11 2.63 -5.01
N LYS A 99 -7.85 2.55 -3.91
CA LYS A 99 -7.61 3.34 -2.69
C LYS A 99 -6.79 2.50 -1.71
N VAL A 100 -5.71 3.05 -1.17
CA VAL A 100 -4.91 2.44 -0.10
C VAL A 100 -5.09 3.26 1.18
N GLN A 101 -5.30 2.59 2.31
CA GLN A 101 -5.54 3.21 3.61
C GLN A 101 -4.63 2.60 4.67
N LEU A 102 -4.15 3.41 5.61
CA LEU A 102 -3.38 2.97 6.78
C LEU A 102 -4.25 2.97 8.03
N LYS A 103 -3.84 2.24 9.08
CA LYS A 103 -4.60 2.03 10.33
C LYS A 103 -5.15 3.32 10.97
N MET A 104 -4.43 4.44 10.88
CA MET A 104 -4.89 5.74 11.41
C MET A 104 -6.09 6.32 10.62
N TRP A 105 -6.11 6.19 9.28
CA TRP A 105 -7.10 6.84 8.41
C TRP A 105 -8.39 6.02 8.22
N ALA A 106 -8.35 4.72 8.52
CA ALA A 106 -9.52 3.85 8.44
C ALA A 106 -10.63 4.29 9.42
N MET A 107 -10.27 4.86 10.58
CA MET A 107 -11.25 5.34 11.57
C MET A 107 -11.95 6.65 11.19
N GLU A 108 -11.26 7.61 10.55
CA GLU A 108 -11.90 8.87 10.12
C GLU A 108 -12.95 8.65 9.04
N SER A 109 -12.73 7.67 8.15
CA SER A 109 -13.71 7.32 7.11
C SER A 109 -14.91 6.50 7.62
N ALA A 110 -14.83 5.92 8.82
CA ALA A 110 -15.91 5.14 9.45
C ALA A 110 -16.79 5.97 10.39
N LYS A 111 -16.44 7.25 10.62
CA LYS A 111 -17.22 8.23 11.41
C LYS A 111 -18.08 9.15 10.52
N ALA A 112 -18.13 8.92 9.21
CA ALA A 112 -18.89 9.70 8.23
C ALA A 112 -20.06 8.90 7.64
#